data_AF-A0A6C0U7D8-F1
#
_entry.id   AF-A0A6C0U7D8-F1
#
_cell.length_a   1.000
_cell.length_b   1.000
_cell.length_c   1.000
_cell.angle_alpha   90.00
_cell.angle_beta   90.00
_cell.angle_gamma   90.00
#
_symmetry.space_group_name_H-M   'P 1'
#
loop_
_entity.id
_entity.type
_entity.pdbx_description
1 polymer ?
#
loop_
_entity_poly.entity_id
_entity_poly.type
_entity_poly.pdbx_seq_one_letter_code
_entity_poly.pdbx_strand_id
1 'polypeptide(L)'
;MRRYFLGTTLILLTLLSSRASALALGPEEFAAAKRLSCVLAQDSLGYLTEKDYQQLTDEVLDEFEAEQGDVIYAKALGYFDGLMFGIPEQDDAGVTARLQSFVASQACTMVVGVSYSL
;
A
#
# COMPACT_ATOMS: atom_id res chain seq x y z
N MET A 1 -56.67 -3.67 -3.62
CA MET A 1 -55.62 -2.74 -3.11
C MET A 1 -54.41 -3.52 -2.58
N ARG A 2 -53.69 -4.29 -3.42
CA ARG A 2 -52.60 -5.21 -2.99
C ARG A 2 -51.35 -5.14 -3.88
N ARG A 3 -51.24 -4.08 -4.70
CA ARG A 3 -50.14 -3.86 -5.67
C ARG A 3 -49.13 -2.78 -5.26
N TYR A 4 -49.47 -1.92 -4.30
CA TYR A 4 -48.60 -0.81 -3.89
C TYR A 4 -47.58 -1.19 -2.81
N PHE A 5 -47.79 -2.30 -2.09
CA PHE A 5 -46.89 -2.70 -0.99
C PHE A 5 -45.57 -3.33 -1.46
N LEU A 6 -45.51 -3.85 -2.68
CA LEU A 6 -44.29 -4.45 -3.22
C LEU A 6 -43.29 -3.41 -3.78
N GLY A 7 -43.78 -2.25 -4.21
CA GLY A 7 -42.96 -1.21 -4.84
C GLY A 7 -42.19 -0.36 -3.82
N THR A 8 -42.77 -0.10 -2.65
CA THR A 8 -42.15 0.73 -1.61
C THR A 8 -41.01 0.04 -0.89
N THR A 9 -41.06 -1.29 -0.71
CA THR A 9 -39.96 -2.04 -0.09
C THR A 9 -38.73 -2.10 -1.00
N LEU A 10 -38.92 -2.21 -2.32
CA LEU A 10 -37.83 -2.32 -3.28
C LEU A 10 -37.01 -1.02 -3.41
N ILE A 11 -37.66 0.14 -3.28
CA ILE A 11 -37.03 1.47 -3.36
C ILE A 11 -36.23 1.79 -2.09
N LEU A 12 -36.64 1.27 -0.94
CA LEU A 12 -35.91 1.49 0.31
C LEU A 12 -34.58 0.71 0.35
N LEU A 13 -34.53 -0.47 -0.28
CA LEU A 13 -33.33 -1.32 -0.34
C LEU A 13 -32.23 -0.78 -1.27
N THR A 14 -32.55 0.02 -2.29
CA THR A 14 -31.54 0.57 -3.22
C THR A 14 -30.84 1.82 -2.68
N LEU A 15 -31.44 2.52 -1.70
CA LEU A 15 -30.87 3.72 -1.07
C LEU A 15 -29.83 3.42 0.02
N LEU A 16 -29.73 2.16 0.47
CA LEU A 16 -28.72 1.71 1.44
C LEU A 16 -27.39 1.29 0.79
N SER A 17 -27.32 1.22 -0.55
CA SER A 17 -26.12 0.75 -1.28
C SER A 17 -25.04 1.82 -1.50
N SER A 18 -25.18 3.01 -0.91
CA SER A 18 -24.42 4.20 -1.31
C SER A 18 -23.25 4.53 -0.39
N ARG A 19 -22.29 3.60 -0.20
CA ARG A 19 -20.87 3.91 0.13
C ARG A 19 -19.95 2.78 -0.32
N ALA A 20 -20.09 2.32 -1.56
CA ALA A 20 -19.01 1.59 -2.20
C ALA A 20 -17.95 2.63 -2.63
N SER A 21 -17.14 3.10 -1.68
CA SER A 21 -15.90 3.77 -2.03
C SER A 21 -15.04 2.70 -2.68
N ALA A 22 -14.93 2.73 -4.00
CA ALA A 22 -13.88 1.98 -4.66
C ALA A 22 -12.57 2.46 -4.02
N LEU A 23 -11.84 1.54 -3.38
CA LEU A 23 -10.46 1.73 -2.92
C LEU A 23 -9.54 1.91 -4.14
N ALA A 24 -9.89 2.78 -5.08
CA ALA A 24 -9.05 3.22 -6.16
C ALA A 24 -8.29 4.42 -5.63
N LEU A 25 -6.97 4.28 -5.50
CA LEU A 25 -6.13 5.42 -5.19
C LEU A 25 -6.20 6.41 -6.34
N GLY A 26 -6.17 7.70 -6.00
CA GLY A 26 -5.74 8.68 -6.97
C GLY A 26 -4.27 8.45 -7.37
N PRO A 27 -3.80 9.16 -8.39
CA PRO A 27 -2.44 8.99 -8.90
C PRO A 27 -1.36 9.32 -7.85
N GLU A 28 -1.61 10.28 -6.97
CA GLU A 28 -0.67 10.72 -5.93
C GLU A 28 -0.58 9.70 -4.80
N GLU A 29 -1.71 9.22 -4.31
CA GLU A 29 -1.75 8.19 -3.28
C GLU A 29 -1.14 6.88 -3.79
N PHE A 30 -1.31 6.56 -5.09
CA PHE A 30 -0.66 5.41 -5.72
C PHE A 30 0.86 5.59 -5.80
N ALA A 31 1.33 6.79 -6.08
CA ALA A 31 2.76 7.10 -6.03
C ALA A 31 3.31 6.96 -4.60
N ALA A 32 2.60 7.47 -3.60
CA ALA A 32 2.95 7.34 -2.19
C ALA A 32 3.00 5.87 -1.74
N ALA A 33 2.00 5.06 -2.10
CA ALA A 33 1.98 3.63 -1.77
C ALA A 33 3.18 2.88 -2.37
N LYS A 34 3.61 3.24 -3.59
CA LYS A 34 4.83 2.68 -4.18
C LYS A 34 6.10 3.11 -3.45
N ARG A 35 6.22 4.40 -3.08
CA ARG A 35 7.37 4.90 -2.29
C ARG A 35 7.45 4.16 -0.95
N LEU A 36 6.32 4.04 -0.26
CA LEU A 36 6.23 3.34 1.01
C LEU A 36 6.54 1.84 0.89
N SER A 37 6.16 1.20 -0.22
CA SER A 37 6.57 -0.19 -0.51
C SER A 37 8.09 -0.35 -0.60
N CYS A 38 8.81 0.67 -1.08
CA CYS A 38 10.27 0.68 -1.09
C CYS A 38 10.88 0.89 0.29
N VAL A 39 10.22 1.66 1.16
CA VAL A 39 10.63 1.80 2.58
C VAL A 39 10.47 0.45 3.29
N LEU A 40 9.32 -0.22 3.12
CA LEU A 40 9.06 -1.57 3.66
C LEU A 40 10.10 -2.60 3.18
N ALA A 41 10.48 -2.55 1.89
CA ALA A 41 11.49 -3.44 1.34
C ALA A 41 12.89 -3.20 1.90
N GLN A 42 13.27 -1.95 2.11
CA GLN A 42 14.57 -1.60 2.72
C GLN A 42 14.61 -1.99 4.21
N ASP A 43 13.52 -1.77 4.94
CA ASP A 43 13.37 -2.21 6.34
C ASP A 43 13.47 -3.74 6.46
N SER A 44 12.75 -4.47 5.60
CA SER A 44 12.77 -5.94 5.58
C SER A 44 14.15 -6.52 5.24
N LEU A 45 14.99 -5.79 4.49
CA LEU A 45 16.38 -6.15 4.21
C LEU A 45 17.35 -5.75 5.33
N GLY A 46 16.87 -5.04 6.37
CA GLY A 46 17.69 -4.54 7.46
C GLY A 46 18.55 -3.32 7.08
N TYR A 47 18.18 -2.59 6.02
CA TYR A 47 18.94 -1.42 5.57
C TYR A 47 18.60 -0.16 6.36
N LEU A 48 17.44 -0.14 7.03
CA LEU A 48 16.96 1.00 7.80
C LEU A 48 17.09 0.72 9.29
N THR A 49 17.45 1.74 10.06
CA THR A 49 17.21 1.72 11.50
C THR A 49 15.73 2.01 11.78
N GLU A 50 15.25 1.68 12.99
CA GLU A 50 13.88 2.01 13.41
C GLU A 50 13.56 3.51 13.22
N LYS A 51 14.54 4.37 13.52
CA LYS A 51 14.42 5.82 13.33
C LYS A 51 14.30 6.19 11.85
N ASP A 52 15.12 5.59 10.99
CA ASP A 52 15.08 5.89 9.55
C ASP A 52 13.78 5.39 8.92
N TYR A 53 13.32 4.20 9.32
CA TYR A 53 12.01 3.66 8.90
C TYR A 53 10.87 4.59 9.27
N GLN A 54 10.84 5.05 10.53
CA GLN A 54 9.81 5.99 10.99
C GLN A 54 9.88 7.30 10.20
N GLN A 55 11.07 7.90 10.08
CA GLN A 55 11.24 9.16 9.36
C GLN A 55 10.80 9.07 7.89
N LEU A 56 11.20 8.02 7.16
CA LEU A 56 10.84 7.83 5.76
C LEU A 56 9.35 7.51 5.56
N THR A 57 8.75 6.80 6.52
CA THR A 57 7.30 6.54 6.51
C THR A 57 6.53 7.83 6.72
N ASP A 58 6.92 8.62 7.72
CA ASP A 58 6.31 9.93 8.02
C ASP A 58 6.48 10.89 6.83
N GLU A 59 7.67 10.95 6.20
CA GLU A 59 7.90 11.78 5.01
C GLU A 59 6.94 11.46 3.84
N VAL A 60 6.57 10.18 3.67
CA VAL A 60 5.62 9.79 2.63
C VAL A 60 4.16 10.09 3.02
N LEU A 61 3.82 9.97 4.30
CA LEU A 61 2.43 10.05 4.76
C LEU A 61 2.00 11.45 5.21
N ASP A 62 2.92 12.32 5.64
CA ASP A 62 2.66 13.69 6.09
C ASP A 62 2.04 14.59 5.00
N GLU A 63 2.16 14.19 3.73
CA GLU A 63 1.50 14.86 2.59
C GLU A 63 -0.02 14.61 2.54
N PHE A 64 -0.55 13.70 3.36
CA PHE A 64 -1.93 13.21 3.28
C PHE A 64 -2.68 13.33 4.62
N GLU A 65 -4.00 13.42 4.53
CA GLU A 65 -4.85 13.32 5.72
C GLU A 65 -4.76 11.92 6.33
N ALA A 66 -4.91 11.80 7.66
CA ALA A 66 -4.71 10.54 8.38
C ALA A 66 -5.51 9.36 7.78
N GLU A 67 -6.78 9.57 7.42
CA GLU A 67 -7.63 8.53 6.81
C GLU A 67 -7.13 8.07 5.44
N GLN A 68 -6.50 8.96 4.66
CA GLN A 68 -5.87 8.62 3.38
C GLN A 68 -4.54 7.89 3.61
N GLY A 69 -3.79 8.30 4.63
CA GLY A 69 -2.55 7.66 5.05
C GLY A 69 -2.75 6.17 5.37
N ASP A 70 -3.79 5.82 6.12
CA ASP A 70 -4.13 4.43 6.43
C ASP A 70 -4.38 3.59 5.16
N VAL A 71 -5.08 4.18 4.19
CA VAL A 71 -5.38 3.52 2.90
C VAL A 71 -4.12 3.35 2.06
N ILE A 72 -3.24 4.35 2.04
CA ILE A 72 -1.93 4.30 1.35
C ILE A 72 -1.07 3.20 1.97
N TYR A 73 -0.98 3.17 3.30
CA TYR A 73 -0.21 2.17 4.05
C TYR A 73 -0.70 0.75 3.78
N ALA A 74 -2.02 0.51 3.88
CA ALA A 74 -2.61 -0.79 3.58
C ALA A 74 -2.33 -1.27 2.15
N LYS A 75 -2.24 -0.34 1.19
CA LYS A 75 -1.93 -0.67 -0.21
C LYS A 75 -0.45 -0.90 -0.44
N ALA A 76 0.42 -0.20 0.27
CA ALA A 76 1.85 -0.49 0.26
C ALA A 76 2.12 -1.90 0.78
N LEU A 77 1.47 -2.30 1.89
CA LEU A 77 1.50 -3.67 2.39
C LEU A 77 1.01 -4.68 1.35
N GLY A 78 -0.15 -4.43 0.73
CA GLY A 78 -0.68 -5.33 -0.30
C GLY A 78 0.22 -5.45 -1.53
N TYR A 79 0.89 -4.37 -1.94
CA TYR A 79 1.88 -4.41 -3.03
C TYR A 79 3.12 -5.21 -2.62
N PHE A 80 3.63 -4.96 -1.40
CA PHE A 80 4.75 -5.68 -0.80
C PHE A 80 4.48 -7.18 -0.71
N ASP A 81 3.33 -7.59 -0.17
CA ASP A 81 2.91 -8.99 -0.10
C ASP A 81 2.75 -9.60 -1.50
N GLY A 82 2.20 -8.83 -2.44
CA GLY A 82 2.10 -9.22 -3.85
C GLY A 82 3.47 -9.48 -4.49
N LEU A 83 4.52 -8.75 -4.11
CA LEU A 83 5.89 -9.02 -4.56
C LEU A 83 6.38 -10.38 -4.09
N MET A 84 5.92 -10.89 -2.95
CA MET A 84 6.34 -12.19 -2.40
C MET A 84 5.54 -13.36 -2.99
N PHE A 85 4.52 -13.08 -3.80
CA PHE A 85 3.71 -14.12 -4.43
C PHE A 85 4.57 -15.14 -5.20
N GLY A 86 4.33 -16.42 -4.92
CA GLY A 86 5.02 -17.54 -5.56
C GLY A 86 6.37 -17.90 -4.93
N ILE A 87 6.82 -17.20 -3.89
CA ILE A 87 7.98 -17.60 -3.08
C ILE A 87 7.48 -18.50 -1.94
N PRO A 88 8.07 -19.68 -1.72
CA PRO A 88 7.72 -20.53 -0.57
C PRO A 88 7.97 -19.81 0.76
N GLU A 89 7.11 -20.04 1.77
CA GLU A 89 7.21 -19.37 3.09
C GLU A 89 8.54 -19.58 3.82
N GLN A 90 9.28 -20.65 3.49
CA GLN A 90 10.57 -20.99 4.11
C GLN A 90 11.77 -20.65 3.23
N ASP A 91 11.56 -19.92 2.13
CA ASP A 91 12.61 -19.52 1.20
C ASP A 91 13.08 -18.07 1.47
N ASP A 92 13.73 -17.89 2.62
CA ASP A 92 14.29 -16.60 3.03
C ASP A 92 15.27 -16.03 1.99
N ALA A 93 15.99 -16.92 1.28
CA ALA A 93 16.90 -16.53 0.22
C ALA A 93 16.14 -15.98 -1.00
N GLY A 94 15.04 -16.62 -1.39
CA GLY A 94 14.14 -16.16 -2.45
C GLY A 94 13.49 -14.82 -2.11
N VAL A 95 13.00 -14.65 -0.88
CA VAL A 95 12.47 -13.38 -0.36
C VAL A 95 13.53 -12.28 -0.44
N THR A 96 14.72 -12.55 0.12
CA THR A 96 15.84 -11.60 0.11
C THR A 96 16.21 -11.19 -1.31
N ALA A 97 16.36 -12.16 -2.23
CA ALA A 97 16.71 -11.89 -3.62
C ALA A 97 15.63 -11.05 -4.34
N ARG A 98 14.35 -11.31 -4.07
CA ARG A 98 13.23 -10.54 -4.62
C ARG A 98 13.25 -9.10 -4.12
N LEU A 99 13.43 -8.89 -2.82
CA LEU A 99 13.50 -7.57 -2.21
C LEU A 99 14.70 -6.78 -2.72
N GLN A 100 15.89 -7.41 -2.80
CA GLN A 100 17.08 -6.78 -3.39
C GLN A 100 16.84 -6.36 -4.85
N SER A 101 16.24 -7.22 -5.66
CA SER A 101 15.89 -6.89 -7.04
C SER A 101 14.87 -5.76 -7.12
N PHE A 102 13.90 -5.70 -6.20
CA PHE A 102 12.89 -4.65 -6.17
C PHE A 102 13.49 -3.30 -5.77
N VAL A 103 14.32 -3.25 -4.72
CA VAL A 103 15.01 -2.04 -4.27
C VAL A 103 15.99 -1.52 -5.33
N ALA A 104 16.67 -2.42 -6.07
CA ALA A 104 17.55 -2.04 -7.17
C ALA A 104 16.81 -1.63 -8.46
N SER A 105 15.48 -1.77 -8.50
CA SER A 105 14.69 -1.45 -9.68
C SER A 105 14.36 0.04 -9.78
N GLN A 106 13.91 0.46 -10.96
CA GLN A 106 13.43 1.83 -11.18
C GLN A 106 12.21 2.20 -10.33
N ALA A 107 11.54 1.21 -9.71
CA ALA A 107 10.42 1.45 -8.82
C ALA A 107 10.84 2.19 -7.54
N CYS A 108 12.08 2.00 -7.07
CA CYS A 108 12.58 2.56 -5.80
C CYS A 108 13.59 3.70 -5.96
N THR A 109 14.07 4.00 -7.18
CA THR A 109 15.01 5.10 -7.47
C THR A 109 14.50 6.52 -7.17
N MET A 110 13.22 6.69 -6.83
CA MET A 110 12.68 7.99 -6.39
C MET A 110 12.71 8.20 -4.87
N VAL A 111 13.11 7.20 -4.06
CA VAL A 111 13.33 7.40 -2.62
C VAL A 111 14.77 7.86 -2.43
N VAL A 112 14.91 9.17 -2.25
CA VAL A 112 16.18 9.87 -2.07
C VAL A 112 16.72 9.57 -0.67
N GLY A 113 18.00 9.19 -0.57
CA GLY A 113 18.76 9.32 0.68
C GLY A 113 19.28 8.04 1.35
N VAL A 114 19.90 7.12 0.61
CA VAL A 114 20.87 6.20 1.24
C VAL A 114 22.18 6.28 0.50
N SER A 115 23.15 7.00 1.08
CA SER A 115 24.54 6.97 0.67
C SER A 115 25.10 5.58 0.92
N TYR A 116 25.28 4.79 -0.13
CA TYR A 116 26.08 3.56 -0.04
C TYR A 116 27.56 3.94 0.07
N SER A 117 28.22 3.58 1.17
CA SER A 117 29.68 3.36 1.12
C SER A 117 29.90 1.94 0.63
N LEU A 118 30.50 1.83 -0.56
CA LEU A 118 31.14 0.60 -1.02
C LEU A 118 32.34 0.25 -0.14
#